data_AF-A0A3D5YKI4-F1
#
_entry.id   AF-A0A3D5YKI4-F1
#
_cell.length_a   1.000
_cell.length_b   1.000
_cell.length_c   1.000
_cell.angle_alpha   90.00
_cell.angle_beta   90.00
_cell.angle_gamma   90.00
#
_symmetry.space_group_name_H-M   'P 1'
#
loop_
_entity.id
_entity.type
_entity.pdbx_description
1 polymer ?
#
loop_
_entity_poly.entity_id
_entity_poly.type
_entity_poly.pdbx_seq_one_letter_code
_entity_poly.pdbx_strand_id
1 'polypeptide(L)' 'IMIIPVGEGIQKMVRIKKMQDGQFVQKVLGDAAFVPMLKDRE' A
#
# COMPACT_ATOMS: atom_id res chain seq x y z
N ILE A 1 -10.29 -4.58 -4.44
CA ILE A 1 -9.23 -3.57 -4.75
C ILE A 1 -8.53 -3.30 -3.43
N MET A 2 -7.20 -3.29 -3.41
CA MET A 2 -6.40 -3.08 -2.19
C MET A 2 -5.56 -1.82 -2.37
N ILE A 3 -5.46 -0.98 -1.34
CA ILE A 3 -4.64 0.23 -1.34
C ILE A 3 -3.80 0.19 -0.07
N ILE A 4 -2.47 0.16 -0.21
CA ILE A 4 -1.57 0.06 0.92
C ILE A 4 -0.38 1.01 0.72
N PRO A 5 0.12 1.66 1.78
CA PRO A 5 1.42 2.30 1.75
C PRO A 5 2.53 1.23 1.82
N VAL A 6 3.55 1.35 0.96
CA VAL A 6 4.71 0.46 0.96
C VAL A 6 5.99 1.30 0.97
N GLY A 7 6.93 0.97 1.87
CA GLY A 7 8.26 1.59 1.96
C GLY A 7 8.75 1.74 3.40
N GLU A 8 10.07 1.69 3.59
CA GLU A 8 10.72 2.02 4.87
C GLU A 8 11.16 3.49 4.82
N GLY A 9 10.52 4.37 5.59
CA GLY A 9 10.72 5.82 5.54
C GLY A 9 9.63 6.56 4.76
N ILE A 10 9.96 7.11 3.58
CA ILE A 10 8.98 7.72 2.67
C ILE A 10 8.18 6.59 2.02
N GLN A 11 6.92 6.44 2.43
CA GLN A 11 6.05 5.40 1.90
C GLN A 11 5.45 5.85 0.57
N LYS A 12 5.08 4.90 -0.30
CA LYS A 12 4.30 5.18 -1.51
C LYS A 12 2.97 4.49 -1.43
N MET A 13 1.90 5.20 -1.79
CA MET A 13 0.58 4.59 -1.89
C MET A 13 0.53 3.73 -3.15
N VAL A 14 0.29 2.43 -2.97
CA VAL A 14 0.16 1.49 -4.06
C VAL A 14 -1.26 0.96 -4.10
N ARG A 15 -1.89 1.05 -5.26
CA ARG A 15 -3.17 0.39 -5.56
C ARG A 15 -2.89 -0.93 -6.25
N ILE A 16 -3.39 -2.00 -5.66
CA ILE A 16 -3.31 -3.36 -6.19
C ILE A 16 -4.70 -3.80 -6.63
N LYS A 17 -4.82 -4.22 -7.89
CA LYS A 17 -6.05 -4.79 -8.47
C LYS A 17 -5.79 -6.22 -8.89
N LYS A 18 -6.58 -7.14 -8.35
CA LYS A 18 -6.68 -8.51 -8.89
C LYS A 18 -7.53 -8.47 -10.16
N MET A 19 -6.97 -9.00 -11.24
CA MET A 19 -7.59 -9.12 -12.55
C MET A 19 -8.35 -10.46 -12.63
N GLN A 20 -9.24 -10.59 -13.61
CA GLN A 20 -10.09 -11.78 -13.74
C GLN A 20 -9.30 -13.07 -14.06
N ASP A 21 -8.13 -12.92 -14.68
CA ASP A 21 -7.16 -13.98 -14.96
C ASP A 21 -6.30 -14.35 -13.73
N GLY A 22 -6.56 -13.75 -12.56
CA GLY A 22 -5.82 -13.98 -11.33
C GLY A 22 -4.52 -13.18 -11.21
N GLN A 23 -4.12 -12.42 -12.22
CA GLN A 23 -2.95 -11.54 -12.14
C GLN A 23 -3.20 -10.33 -11.24
N PHE A 24 -2.13 -9.79 -10.67
CA PHE A 24 -2.18 -8.58 -9.85
C PHE A 24 -1.49 -7.43 -10.56
N VAL A 25 -2.23 -6.36 -10.82
CA VAL A 25 -1.69 -5.12 -11.39
C VAL A 25 -1.52 -4.09 -10.27
N GLN A 26 -0.31 -3.53 -10.18
CA GLN A 26 0.05 -2.51 -9.20
C GLN A 26 0.15 -1.14 -9.87
N LYS A 27 -0.38 -0.11 -9.22
CA LYS A 27 -0.26 1.29 -9.65
C LYS A 27 0.17 2.16 -8.48
N VAL A 28 1.27 2.88 -8.64
CA VAL A 28 1.72 3.91 -7.68
C VAL A 28 0.81 5.13 -7.81
N LEU A 29 0.27 5.59 -6.69
CA LEU A 29 -0.63 6.74 -6.60
C LEU A 29 0.07 8.01 -6.12
N GLY A 30 1.28 7.90 -5.57
CA GLY A 30 2.08 9.01 -5.09
C GLY A 30 2.80 8.68 -3.79
N ASP A 31 3.54 9.65 -3.28
CA ASP A 31 4.19 9.56 -1.97
C ASP A 31 3.14 9.70 -0.87
N ALA A 32 3.30 8.93 0.21
CA ALA A 32 2.52 9.01 1.41
C ALA A 32 3.42 9.00 2.64
N ALA A 33 3.02 9.77 3.64
CA ALA A 33 3.53 9.67 4.99
C ALA A 33 2.35 9.28 5.87
N PHE A 34 2.12 7.98 6.03
CA PHE A 34 1.24 7.52 7.11
C PHE A 34 2.06 7.53 8.40
N VAL A 35 1.44 8.03 9.48
CA VAL A 35 1.97 7.84 10.83
C VAL A 35 2.30 6.36 11.03
N PRO A 36 3.45 6.02 11.64
CA PRO A 36 3.82 4.64 11.87
C PRO A 36 2.65 3.92 12.54
N MET A 37 2.28 2.76 12.01
CA MET A 37 1.20 1.95 12.58
C MET A 37 1.49 1.81 14.08
N LEU A 38 0.59 2.35 14.91
CA LEU A 38 0.66 2.16 16.35
C LEU A 38 0.66 0.65 16.56
N LYS A 39 1.80 0.09 16.96
CA LYS A 39 1.83 -1.27 17.49
C LYS A 39 0.84 -1.26 18.64
N ASP A 40 -0.13 -2.17 18.62
CA ASP A 40 -0.99 -2.39 19.77
C ASP A 40 -0.09 -2.43 21.01
N ARG A 41 -0.41 -1.59 21.99
CA ARG A 41 0.12 -1.74 23.34
C ARG A 41 -0.64 -2.91 23.94
N GLU A 42 -0.16 -4.13 23.72
CA GLU A 42 -0.44 -5.22 24.68
C GLU A 42 0.15 -4.86 26.04
#